data_AF-A0A5J4PQJ4-F1
#
_entry.id   AF-A0A5J4PQJ4-F1
#
_cell.length_a   1.000
_cell.length_b   1.000
_cell.length_c   1.000
_cell.angle_alpha   90.00
_cell.angle_beta   90.00
_cell.angle_gamma   90.00
#
_symmetry.space_group_name_H-M   'P 1'
#
loop_
_entity.id
_entity.type
_entity.pdbx_description
1 polymer ?
#
loop_
_entity_poly.entity_id
_entity_poly.type
_entity_poly.pdbx_seq_one_letter_code
_entity_poly.pdbx_strand_id
1 'polypeptide(L)'
;GSAIRIENDQENSFTATIEGTQFNNISSTGEVSGQGGSAIYAQIREDCSLIIDDSCEFNDCVIESGNGGAIYVDIDYSKNFQFKIKDATFRHNKALKHNSVEIPPSGYGGVIFLTGTGDYDVDSNQIDLSGMKSDSNIGDNGGNNIYIVMPQLEEFCQYDEGSLVKGDYDDKLSNLSDVEG
;
A
#
# COMPACT_ATOMS: atom_id res chain seq x y z
N GLY A 1 16.11 -2.74 -1.52
CA GLY A 1 15.27 -3.80 -2.10
C GLY A 1 14.39 -4.38 -1.01
N SER A 2 13.17 -4.77 -1.38
CA SER A 2 12.15 -5.30 -0.47
C SER A 2 12.48 -6.70 0.05
N ALA A 3 11.92 -7.09 1.21
CA ALA A 3 12.04 -8.46 1.71
C ALA A 3 11.35 -9.48 0.80
N ILE A 4 10.18 -9.12 0.27
CA ILE A 4 9.48 -9.85 -0.80
C ILE A 4 9.30 -8.89 -1.97
N ARG A 5 9.77 -9.30 -3.16
CA ARG A 5 9.65 -8.50 -4.38
C ARG A 5 9.05 -9.35 -5.50
N ILE A 6 7.85 -8.99 -5.92
CA ILE A 6 7.10 -9.64 -6.99
C ILE A 6 7.09 -8.70 -8.20
N GLU A 7 8.05 -8.91 -9.10
CA GLU A 7 8.03 -8.29 -10.45
C GLU A 7 7.25 -9.18 -11.41
N ASN A 8 6.43 -8.56 -12.24
CA ASN A 8 5.55 -9.22 -13.19
C ASN A 8 5.48 -8.47 -14.53
N ASP A 9 6.65 -8.13 -15.08
CA ASP A 9 6.79 -7.47 -16.40
C ASP A 9 6.36 -8.38 -17.57
N GLN A 10 6.01 -9.64 -17.31
CA GLN A 10 5.57 -10.61 -18.32
C GLN A 10 4.07 -10.91 -18.25
N GLU A 11 3.33 -10.19 -17.39
CA GLU A 11 1.87 -10.33 -17.23
C GLU A 11 1.42 -11.77 -16.94
N ASN A 12 2.18 -12.51 -16.13
CA ASN A 12 1.80 -13.85 -15.68
C ASN A 12 0.80 -13.77 -14.52
N SER A 13 -0.16 -14.69 -14.46
CA SER A 13 -1.04 -14.79 -13.30
C SER A 13 -0.31 -15.39 -12.08
N PHE A 14 -0.68 -14.93 -10.89
CA PHE A 14 -0.19 -15.51 -9.63
C PHE A 14 -1.18 -15.34 -8.49
N THR A 15 -1.02 -16.15 -7.45
CA THR A 15 -1.66 -15.91 -6.15
C THR A 15 -0.60 -15.98 -5.07
N ALA A 16 -0.46 -14.89 -4.32
CA ALA A 16 0.41 -14.79 -3.16
C ALA A 16 -0.48 -14.56 -1.93
N THR A 17 -0.32 -15.41 -0.93
CA THR A 17 -1.01 -15.29 0.36
C THR A 17 0.03 -15.30 1.46
N ILE A 18 -0.02 -14.29 2.33
CA ILE A 18 0.89 -14.11 3.46
C ILE A 18 0.05 -14.23 4.73
N GLU A 19 0.39 -15.21 5.57
CA GLU A 19 -0.36 -15.58 6.76
C GLU A 19 0.58 -15.65 7.97
N GLY A 20 0.15 -15.16 9.14
CA GLY A 20 0.86 -15.35 10.41
C GLY A 20 2.31 -14.83 10.42
N THR A 21 2.63 -13.87 9.55
CA THR A 21 4.01 -13.45 9.29
C THR A 21 4.32 -12.11 9.94
N GLN A 22 5.54 -11.98 10.47
CA GLN A 22 6.05 -10.73 11.02
C GLN A 22 7.20 -10.17 10.17
N PHE A 23 7.05 -8.92 9.74
CA PHE A 23 8.08 -8.12 9.10
C PHE A 23 8.56 -7.09 10.12
N ASN A 24 9.74 -7.32 10.73
CA ASN A 24 10.24 -6.50 11.83
C ASN A 24 11.58 -5.86 11.45
N ASN A 25 11.71 -4.55 11.67
CA ASN A 25 12.96 -3.78 11.49
C ASN A 25 13.54 -3.91 10.07
N ILE A 26 12.69 -3.75 9.06
CA ILE A 26 13.11 -3.84 7.67
C ILE A 26 13.34 -2.43 7.17
N SER A 27 14.53 -2.15 6.64
CA SER A 27 14.83 -0.84 6.07
C SER A 27 15.44 -0.99 4.70
N SER A 28 15.02 -0.14 3.78
CA SER A 28 15.60 -0.11 2.45
C SER A 28 15.54 1.30 1.87
N THR A 29 16.31 1.52 0.80
CA THR A 29 16.26 2.75 0.01
C THR A 29 15.45 2.48 -1.26
N GLY A 30 14.57 3.42 -1.59
CA GLY A 30 13.77 3.42 -2.81
C GLY A 30 14.62 3.56 -4.06
N GLU A 31 14.02 3.22 -5.19
CA GLU A 31 14.68 3.28 -6.49
C GLU A 31 14.52 4.66 -7.13
N VAL A 32 15.29 4.94 -8.18
CA VAL A 32 15.19 6.19 -8.97
C VAL A 32 13.83 6.41 -9.62
N SER A 33 12.95 5.41 -9.59
CA SER A 33 11.56 5.42 -10.05
C SER A 33 10.56 5.83 -8.95
N GLY A 34 11.01 6.05 -7.71
CA GLY A 34 10.15 6.35 -6.56
C GLY A 34 9.44 5.11 -5.99
N GLN A 35 9.76 3.92 -6.50
CA GLN A 35 9.28 2.65 -5.96
C GLN A 35 9.85 2.41 -4.57
N GLY A 36 9.05 1.79 -3.70
CA GLY A 36 9.45 1.47 -2.33
C GLY A 36 8.89 0.14 -1.85
N GLY A 37 8.26 0.14 -0.67
CA GLY A 37 7.82 -1.09 -0.01
C GLY A 37 8.99 -1.84 0.59
N SER A 38 9.45 -1.44 1.79
CA SER A 38 10.62 -2.09 2.40
C SER A 38 10.37 -3.57 2.73
N ALA A 39 9.14 -3.92 3.10
CA ALA A 39 8.74 -5.31 3.31
C ALA A 39 8.30 -5.95 1.99
N ILE A 40 7.30 -5.37 1.32
CA ILE A 40 6.68 -5.97 0.13
C ILE A 40 6.63 -4.95 -1.01
N TYR A 41 7.15 -5.36 -2.15
CA TYR A 41 6.87 -4.74 -3.44
C TYR A 41 6.12 -5.74 -4.31
N ALA A 42 5.02 -5.32 -4.94
CA ALA A 42 4.26 -6.17 -5.84
C ALA A 42 3.71 -5.43 -7.06
N GLN A 43 3.91 -6.04 -8.23
CA GLN A 43 3.20 -5.70 -9.47
C GLN A 43 2.03 -6.67 -9.66
N ILE A 44 0.81 -6.17 -9.56
CA ILE A 44 -0.42 -6.95 -9.73
C ILE A 44 -0.95 -6.69 -11.14
N ARG A 45 -1.10 -7.75 -11.93
CA ARG A 45 -1.56 -7.72 -13.33
C ARG A 45 -2.81 -8.61 -13.47
N GLU A 46 -3.12 -9.03 -14.68
CA GLU A 46 -4.27 -9.90 -14.97
C GLU A 46 -4.23 -11.21 -14.17
N ASP A 47 -5.37 -11.51 -13.54
CA ASP A 47 -5.61 -12.69 -12.71
C ASP A 47 -4.57 -12.88 -11.59
N CYS A 48 -4.02 -11.77 -11.08
CA CYS A 48 -3.08 -11.76 -9.97
C CYS A 48 -3.79 -11.49 -8.64
N SER A 49 -3.29 -12.08 -7.55
CA SER A 49 -3.83 -11.85 -6.21
C SER A 49 -2.72 -11.72 -5.18
N LEU A 50 -2.79 -10.69 -4.35
CA LEU A 50 -2.00 -10.54 -3.13
C LEU A 50 -2.94 -10.42 -1.93
N ILE A 51 -2.86 -11.38 -1.01
CA ILE A 51 -3.71 -11.46 0.17
C ILE A 51 -2.83 -11.51 1.42
N ILE A 52 -3.10 -10.64 2.38
CA ILE A 52 -2.44 -10.60 3.69
C ILE A 52 -3.49 -10.89 4.76
N ASP A 53 -3.27 -11.92 5.57
CA ASP A 53 -4.27 -12.47 6.49
C ASP A 53 -3.59 -13.09 7.74
N ASP A 54 -4.41 -13.65 8.63
CA ASP A 54 -3.98 -14.41 9.81
C ASP A 54 -3.02 -13.62 10.72
N SER A 55 -3.46 -12.43 11.15
CA SER A 55 -2.76 -11.57 12.11
C SER A 55 -1.30 -11.25 11.73
N CYS A 56 -1.04 -10.94 10.46
CA CYS A 56 0.28 -10.47 10.04
C CYS A 56 0.68 -9.18 10.77
N GLU A 57 1.98 -8.98 10.97
CA GLU A 57 2.51 -7.77 11.60
C GLU A 57 3.64 -7.15 10.77
N PHE A 58 3.58 -5.83 10.62
CA PHE A 58 4.61 -5.02 9.97
C PHE A 58 5.04 -3.95 10.96
N ASN A 59 6.19 -4.16 11.59
CA ASN A 59 6.72 -3.28 12.62
C ASN A 59 8.05 -2.68 12.15
N ASP A 60 8.17 -1.36 12.24
CA ASP A 60 9.40 -0.63 11.94
C ASP A 60 9.91 -0.89 10.50
N CYS A 61 9.00 -0.97 9.53
CA CYS A 61 9.34 -1.06 8.11
C CYS A 61 9.54 0.34 7.52
N VAL A 62 10.74 0.64 7.03
CA VAL A 62 11.17 1.98 6.62
C VAL A 62 11.68 1.98 5.19
N ILE A 63 11.13 2.86 4.36
CA ILE A 63 11.68 3.20 3.04
C ILE A 63 12.27 4.62 3.06
N GLU A 64 13.55 4.73 2.73
CA GLU A 64 14.20 6.02 2.46
C GLU A 64 14.09 6.38 0.98
N SER A 65 13.70 7.59 0.64
CA SER A 65 13.63 8.07 -0.76
C SER A 65 12.73 7.22 -1.68
N GLY A 66 11.69 6.60 -1.12
CA GLY A 66 10.67 5.86 -1.86
C GLY A 66 9.29 6.07 -1.25
N ASN A 67 8.30 5.30 -1.72
CA ASN A 67 6.92 5.34 -1.23
C ASN A 67 6.49 3.99 -0.67
N GLY A 68 5.51 3.97 0.22
CA GLY A 68 5.03 2.74 0.84
C GLY A 68 6.06 2.23 1.85
N GLY A 69 5.99 2.68 3.10
CA GLY A 69 6.98 2.29 4.11
C GLY A 69 7.10 0.78 4.25
N ALA A 70 5.97 0.10 4.39
CA ALA A 70 5.90 -1.35 4.43
C ALA A 70 5.65 -1.95 3.04
N ILE A 71 4.59 -1.48 2.36
CA ILE A 71 4.06 -2.12 1.15
C ILE A 71 3.97 -1.10 0.01
N TYR A 72 4.49 -1.48 -1.15
CA TYR A 72 4.27 -0.76 -2.41
C TYR A 72 3.58 -1.70 -3.40
N VAL A 73 2.47 -1.25 -3.97
CA VAL A 73 1.70 -2.01 -4.96
C VAL A 73 1.45 -1.18 -6.20
N ASP A 74 1.75 -1.77 -7.36
CA ASP A 74 1.46 -1.22 -8.69
C ASP A 74 0.48 -2.15 -9.42
N ILE A 75 -0.70 -1.64 -9.78
CA ILE A 75 -1.82 -2.44 -10.31
C ILE A 75 -2.21 -2.02 -11.73
N ASP A 76 -2.54 -2.99 -12.60
CA ASP A 76 -3.37 -2.71 -13.77
C ASP A 76 -4.86 -2.82 -13.39
N TYR A 77 -5.49 -1.67 -13.12
CA TYR A 77 -6.86 -1.59 -12.64
C TYR A 77 -7.90 -2.06 -13.67
N SER A 78 -7.52 -2.11 -14.95
CA SER A 78 -8.41 -2.55 -16.04
C SER A 78 -8.60 -4.07 -16.11
N LYS A 79 -7.95 -4.81 -15.21
CA LYS A 79 -7.92 -6.28 -15.19
C LYS A 79 -8.65 -6.85 -13.98
N ASN A 80 -8.90 -8.15 -14.05
CA ASN A 80 -9.29 -8.91 -12.86
C ASN A 80 -8.07 -9.10 -11.96
N PHE A 81 -8.18 -8.72 -10.69
CA PHE A 81 -7.12 -8.90 -9.70
C PHE A 81 -7.69 -8.96 -8.28
N GLN A 82 -6.85 -9.25 -7.30
CA GLN A 82 -7.18 -9.02 -5.88
C GLN A 82 -5.99 -8.42 -5.13
N PHE A 83 -6.25 -7.37 -4.34
CA PHE A 83 -5.33 -6.89 -3.33
C PHE A 83 -6.10 -6.71 -2.02
N LYS A 84 -5.87 -7.64 -1.07
CA LYS A 84 -6.66 -7.70 0.16
C LYS A 84 -5.79 -7.78 1.40
N ILE A 85 -6.16 -7.02 2.42
CA ILE A 85 -5.62 -7.10 3.77
C ILE A 85 -6.79 -7.36 4.71
N LYS A 86 -6.87 -8.62 5.16
CA LYS A 86 -8.00 -9.14 5.94
C LYS A 86 -7.76 -9.07 7.45
N ASP A 87 -6.53 -9.29 7.89
CA ASP A 87 -6.11 -9.10 9.27
C ASP A 87 -4.60 -8.86 9.35
N ALA A 88 -4.21 -7.60 9.48
CA ALA A 88 -2.81 -7.23 9.69
C ALA A 88 -2.68 -5.95 10.51
N THR A 89 -1.60 -5.87 11.29
CA THR A 89 -1.27 -4.67 12.07
C THR A 89 0.04 -4.03 11.61
N PHE A 90 0.02 -2.71 11.49
CA PHE A 90 1.12 -1.89 10.97
C PHE A 90 1.55 -0.85 11.99
N ARG A 91 2.76 -0.97 12.53
CA ARG A 91 3.28 -0.07 13.57
C ARG A 91 4.60 0.56 13.19
N HIS A 92 4.72 1.87 13.42
CA HIS A 92 5.97 2.62 13.26
C HIS A 92 6.60 2.53 11.86
N ASN A 93 5.80 2.24 10.84
CA ASN A 93 6.26 2.17 9.46
C ASN A 93 6.42 3.58 8.87
N LYS A 94 7.41 3.75 7.99
CA LYS A 94 7.77 5.09 7.50
C LYS A 94 8.11 5.13 6.02
N ALA A 95 7.55 6.10 5.33
CA ALA A 95 7.99 6.55 4.01
C ALA A 95 8.68 7.91 4.12
N LEU A 96 9.99 7.92 3.95
CA LEU A 96 10.82 9.11 4.11
C LEU A 96 11.13 9.71 2.74
N LYS A 97 10.95 11.02 2.59
CA LYS A 97 11.16 11.70 1.31
C LYS A 97 12.64 11.87 1.00
N HIS A 98 12.95 11.98 -0.29
CA HIS A 98 14.27 12.42 -0.73
C HIS A 98 14.41 13.94 -0.51
N ASN A 99 15.41 14.37 0.25
CA ASN A 99 15.55 15.77 0.69
C ASN A 99 15.80 16.79 -0.44
N SER A 100 16.33 16.35 -1.58
CA SER A 100 16.74 17.24 -2.68
C SER A 100 16.20 16.85 -4.05
N VAL A 101 15.33 15.84 -4.13
CA VAL A 101 14.78 15.34 -5.39
C VAL A 101 13.27 15.27 -5.25
N GLU A 102 12.59 16.10 -6.05
CA GLU A 102 11.12 16.14 -6.08
C GLU A 102 10.55 15.17 -7.12
N ILE A 103 11.36 14.73 -8.09
CA ILE A 103 10.94 13.85 -9.18
C ILE A 103 11.89 12.65 -9.31
N PRO A 104 11.37 11.41 -9.24
CA PRO A 104 9.98 11.08 -8.89
C PRO A 104 9.65 11.42 -7.43
N PRO A 105 8.37 11.66 -7.11
CA PRO A 105 7.93 11.94 -5.74
C PRO A 105 8.22 10.76 -4.81
N SER A 106 8.57 11.05 -3.56
CA SER A 106 8.83 10.07 -2.50
C SER A 106 8.24 10.53 -1.17
N GLY A 107 8.18 9.64 -0.17
CA GLY A 107 7.70 9.95 1.16
C GLY A 107 6.18 9.88 1.33
N TYR A 108 5.47 9.21 0.43
CA TYR A 108 4.03 9.00 0.54
C TYR A 108 3.70 7.58 1.01
N GLY A 109 2.63 7.43 1.78
CA GLY A 109 2.13 6.13 2.23
C GLY A 109 3.07 5.49 3.26
N GLY A 110 3.03 5.95 4.51
CA GLY A 110 3.91 5.42 5.56
C GLY A 110 3.76 3.93 5.80
N VAL A 111 2.58 3.36 5.48
CA VAL A 111 2.38 1.91 5.39
C VAL A 111 2.29 1.46 3.93
N ILE A 112 1.25 1.89 3.22
CA ILE A 112 0.92 1.45 1.87
C ILE A 112 1.00 2.63 0.91
N PHE A 113 1.71 2.43 -0.18
CA PHE A 113 1.54 3.23 -1.39
C PHE A 113 0.96 2.35 -2.49
N LEU A 114 -0.23 2.71 -2.95
CA LEU A 114 -0.97 1.99 -3.99
C LEU A 114 -1.07 2.88 -5.24
N THR A 115 -0.60 2.38 -6.36
CA THR A 115 -0.64 3.09 -7.64
C THR A 115 -0.96 2.12 -8.78
N GLY A 116 -1.07 2.64 -9.99
CA GLY A 116 -1.37 1.81 -11.14
C GLY A 116 -1.78 2.57 -12.37
N THR A 117 -2.26 1.80 -13.35
CA THR A 117 -2.80 2.27 -14.62
C THR A 117 -4.18 1.68 -14.88
N GLY A 118 -4.94 2.27 -15.80
CA GLY A 118 -6.28 1.81 -16.13
C GLY A 118 -7.34 2.35 -15.17
N ASP A 119 -8.60 2.07 -15.50
CA ASP A 119 -9.76 2.51 -14.74
C ASP A 119 -10.22 1.41 -13.78
N TYR A 120 -10.39 1.74 -12.50
CA TYR A 120 -10.87 0.84 -11.49
C TYR A 120 -12.40 0.80 -11.46
N ASP A 121 -12.95 -0.40 -11.43
CA ASP A 121 -14.38 -0.65 -11.20
C ASP A 121 -14.64 -0.76 -9.70
N VAL A 122 -15.31 0.23 -9.11
CA VAL A 122 -15.58 0.29 -7.66
C VAL A 122 -16.53 -0.82 -7.19
N ASP A 123 -17.39 -1.35 -8.06
CA ASP A 123 -18.30 -2.43 -7.74
C ASP A 123 -17.61 -3.82 -7.72
N SER A 124 -16.35 -3.89 -8.17
CA SER A 124 -15.60 -5.14 -8.31
C SER A 124 -15.14 -5.75 -6.98
N ASN A 125 -15.01 -4.94 -5.91
CA ASN A 125 -14.50 -5.35 -4.59
C ASN A 125 -13.14 -6.08 -4.66
N GLN A 126 -12.31 -5.72 -5.65
CA GLN A 126 -10.99 -6.31 -5.88
C GLN A 126 -9.94 -5.77 -4.91
N ILE A 127 -10.12 -4.54 -4.41
CA ILE A 127 -9.32 -3.93 -3.32
C ILE A 127 -10.13 -3.98 -2.03
N ASP A 128 -9.54 -4.53 -0.97
CA ASP A 128 -10.14 -4.55 0.37
C ASP A 128 -9.05 -4.44 1.44
N LEU A 129 -8.96 -3.28 2.06
CA LEU A 129 -8.00 -2.92 3.10
C LEU A 129 -8.67 -2.80 4.48
N SER A 130 -9.94 -3.21 4.60
CA SER A 130 -10.74 -3.03 5.81
C SER A 130 -10.19 -3.77 7.04
N GLY A 131 -9.38 -4.80 6.83
CA GLY A 131 -8.74 -5.58 7.89
C GLY A 131 -7.46 -4.98 8.48
N MET A 132 -7.07 -3.78 8.04
CA MET A 132 -5.88 -3.10 8.52
C MET A 132 -6.08 -2.48 9.91
N LYS A 133 -5.05 -2.58 10.75
CA LYS A 133 -4.90 -1.80 11.99
C LYS A 133 -3.59 -1.03 11.95
N SER A 134 -3.60 0.24 12.34
CA SER A 134 -2.47 1.14 12.16
C SER A 134 -2.12 1.90 13.43
N ASP A 135 -0.85 1.97 13.76
CA ASP A 135 -0.37 2.75 14.91
C ASP A 135 0.94 3.48 14.57
N SER A 136 0.92 4.80 14.75
CA SER A 136 2.14 5.62 14.76
C SER A 136 3.01 5.50 13.50
N ASN A 137 2.39 5.38 12.32
CA ASN A 137 3.07 5.38 11.03
C ASN A 137 3.28 6.81 10.49
N ILE A 138 4.20 6.99 9.54
CA ILE A 138 4.57 8.32 9.02
C ILE A 138 4.80 8.27 7.50
N GLY A 139 4.09 9.11 6.76
CA GLY A 139 4.44 9.48 5.39
C GLY A 139 4.92 10.92 5.39
N ASP A 140 6.19 11.17 5.08
CA ASP A 140 6.80 12.51 5.13
C ASP A 140 6.07 13.57 4.30
N ASN A 141 5.45 13.16 3.19
CA ASN A 141 4.77 14.04 2.24
C ASN A 141 3.25 13.80 2.18
N GLY A 142 2.74 12.73 2.77
CA GLY A 142 1.31 12.45 2.82
C GLY A 142 0.97 10.97 3.04
N GLY A 143 -0.24 10.72 3.54
CA GLY A 143 -0.77 9.39 3.85
C GLY A 143 0.10 8.66 4.87
N ASN A 144 -0.09 8.89 6.17
CA ASN A 144 0.68 8.22 7.22
C ASN A 144 0.50 6.70 7.16
N ASN A 145 -0.72 6.25 6.87
CA ASN A 145 -1.00 4.84 6.66
C ASN A 145 -1.06 4.57 5.16
N ILE A 146 -2.05 5.15 4.48
CA ILE A 146 -2.39 4.80 3.10
C ILE A 146 -2.25 6.03 2.23
N TYR A 147 -1.59 5.88 1.09
CA TYR A 147 -1.63 6.84 -0.01
C TYR A 147 -1.98 6.13 -1.31
N ILE A 148 -3.09 6.52 -1.96
CA ILE A 148 -3.60 5.88 -3.18
C ILE A 148 -3.54 6.84 -4.34
N VAL A 149 -2.99 6.39 -5.47
CA VAL A 149 -3.04 7.11 -6.75
C VAL A 149 -3.80 6.24 -7.75
N MET A 150 -5.04 6.63 -8.06
CA MET A 150 -5.87 5.97 -9.06
C MET A 150 -6.90 6.93 -9.67
N PRO A 151 -7.36 6.72 -10.92
CA PRO A 151 -8.29 7.65 -11.56
C PRO A 151 -9.66 7.75 -10.87
N GLN A 152 -10.20 6.64 -10.36
CA GLN A 152 -11.51 6.57 -9.70
C GLN A 152 -11.41 6.71 -8.17
N LEU A 153 -10.39 7.38 -7.64
CA LEU A 153 -10.19 7.48 -6.20
C LEU A 153 -11.38 8.11 -5.46
N GLU A 154 -11.91 9.23 -5.99
CA GLU A 154 -13.05 9.91 -5.37
C GLU A 154 -14.28 9.00 -5.28
N GLU A 155 -14.58 8.27 -6.36
CA GLU A 155 -15.68 7.32 -6.43
C GLU A 155 -15.46 6.15 -5.45
N PHE A 156 -14.23 5.61 -5.38
CA PHE A 156 -13.90 4.50 -4.49
C PHE A 156 -14.00 4.90 -3.01
N CYS A 157 -13.59 6.12 -2.65
CA CYS A 157 -13.72 6.65 -1.30
C CYS A 157 -15.17 6.99 -0.92
N GLN A 158 -16.05 7.26 -1.90
CA GLN A 158 -17.48 7.48 -1.67
C GLN A 158 -18.27 6.18 -1.58
N TYR A 159 -17.81 5.13 -2.28
CA TYR A 159 -18.41 3.80 -2.25
C TYR A 159 -18.41 3.23 -0.83
N ASP A 160 -19.61 2.86 -0.34
CA ASP A 160 -19.82 2.35 1.03
C ASP A 160 -19.09 3.18 2.11
N GLU A 161 -19.09 4.51 1.94
CA GLU A 161 -18.43 5.46 2.84
C GLU A 161 -16.92 5.19 3.05
N GLY A 162 -16.27 4.56 2.06
CA GLY A 162 -14.84 4.23 2.07
C GLY A 162 -14.48 3.03 2.96
N SER A 163 -15.46 2.18 3.30
CA SER A 163 -15.27 1.03 4.21
C SER A 163 -14.14 0.09 3.81
N LEU A 164 -13.89 -0.05 2.50
CA LEU A 164 -12.85 -0.93 1.93
C LEU A 164 -11.44 -0.31 1.93
N VAL A 165 -11.29 0.98 2.20
CA VAL A 165 -10.00 1.69 2.12
C VAL A 165 -9.56 2.27 3.47
N LYS A 166 -10.50 2.54 4.38
CA LYS A 166 -10.24 3.20 5.66
C LYS A 166 -9.42 2.35 6.65
N GLY A 167 -9.44 1.03 6.55
CA GLY A 167 -8.87 0.18 7.60
C GLY A 167 -9.50 0.49 8.96
N ASP A 168 -8.69 0.85 9.96
CA ASP A 168 -9.13 1.30 11.28
C ASP A 168 -9.30 2.83 11.42
N TYR A 169 -9.28 3.57 10.31
CA TYR A 169 -9.55 5.00 10.30
C TYR A 169 -11.00 5.32 10.74
N ASP A 170 -11.15 6.24 11.68
CA ASP A 170 -12.43 6.75 12.16
C ASP A 170 -12.55 8.26 11.87
N ASP A 171 -13.63 8.65 11.19
CA ASP A 171 -13.85 10.04 10.73
C ASP A 171 -13.89 11.09 11.86
N LYS A 172 -14.01 10.68 13.13
CA LYS A 172 -14.06 11.58 14.29
C LYS A 172 -12.77 11.56 15.12
N LEU A 173 -12.00 10.47 15.06
CA LEU A 173 -10.89 10.21 15.97
C LEU A 173 -9.53 10.18 15.27
N SER A 174 -9.48 9.75 14.01
CA SER A 174 -8.25 9.62 13.23
C SER A 174 -7.81 10.96 12.63
N ASN A 175 -6.53 11.07 12.28
CA ASN A 175 -6.01 12.26 11.65
C ASN A 175 -6.23 12.16 10.13
N LEU A 176 -6.76 13.21 9.50
CA LEU A 176 -7.00 13.24 8.05
C LEU A 176 -5.75 12.85 7.24
N SER A 177 -4.55 13.14 7.75
CA SER A 177 -3.30 12.75 7.10
C SER A 177 -3.03 11.24 7.07
N ASP A 178 -3.82 10.42 7.75
CA ASP A 178 -3.61 8.97 7.82
C ASP A 178 -3.99 8.25 6.54
N VAL A 179 -4.97 8.77 5.79
CA VAL A 179 -5.44 8.22 4.52
C VAL A 179 -5.59 9.37 3.53
N GLU A 180 -4.78 9.39 2.48
CA GLU A 180 -4.76 10.43 1.45
C GLU A 180 -4.63 9.81 0.04
N GLY A 181 -4.82 10.62 -1.00
CA GLY A 181 -4.63 10.22 -2.39
C GLY A 181 -5.11 11.24 -3.40
#